data_AF-S2J391-F1
#
_entry.id   AF-S2J391-F1
#
_cell.length_a   1.000
_cell.length_b   1.000
_cell.length_c   1.000
_cell.angle_alpha   90.00
_cell.angle_beta   90.00
_cell.angle_gamma   90.00
#
_symmetry.space_group_name_H-M   'P 1'
#
loop_
_entity.id
_entity.type
_entity.pdbx_description
1 polymer ?
#
loop_
_entity_poly.entity_id
_entity_poly.type
_entity_poly.pdbx_seq_one_letter_code
_entity_poly.pdbx_strand_id
1 'polypeptide(L)'
;MKSKAWLSISSAAKHQLYQHQQSLLYQQSLPTITTIRPYLSLPTTAAAPTTAKDPAVDSNGNASQNPLSREQIRNMAVATAAHYYPIYNQPSSHKQRRFFSSSSVAYSQSNALAFHDEHQQHHKSLPLLNFFSKSYAKPVPSYIFAHGASGFAKRQRYTTPDLNKNRNEHYYSIQIGEDAYFRRSDAIGVADGVGGWQGVSAANAALYSRKLMHHAYLELERFDNVDDPCFYHYDEADPVSILQKSYEESMQEALQEGIIGSCTACLAILRHEELRIANLGDCGISVIRHNDYIFRSEEQQHSFNFPYQLGTSSPDRPKDAQSFTVAVEKGDIIIMGSDGLFDNLFDREILSIVKSQLSAFTLPGSGNRPPRMLSIEPQKISDALAERAKAVSNSKLNVDSPFQVRAVNEGLYYQGGKADDISVIVAIVKDCEDSPDRRL
;
A
#
# COMPACT_ATOMS: atom_id res chain seq x y z
N MET A 1 18.70 28.50 -38.59
CA MET A 1 19.34 27.18 -38.77
C MET A 1 20.47 27.00 -37.76
N LYS A 2 20.25 26.24 -36.69
CA LYS A 2 21.27 25.54 -35.88
C LYS A 2 20.51 24.60 -34.94
N SER A 3 20.55 23.31 -35.26
CA SER A 3 19.90 22.22 -34.54
C SER A 3 20.60 21.94 -33.22
N LYS A 4 19.82 21.76 -32.14
CA LYS A 4 20.27 21.08 -30.92
C LYS A 4 19.66 19.68 -30.96
N ALA A 5 20.46 18.70 -31.40
CA ALA A 5 20.13 17.29 -31.23
C ALA A 5 20.36 16.93 -29.75
N TRP A 6 19.28 16.67 -29.03
CA TRP A 6 19.34 15.95 -27.76
C TRP A 6 19.24 14.46 -28.08
N LEU A 7 20.25 13.69 -27.65
CA LEU A 7 20.23 12.23 -27.69
C LEU A 7 19.14 11.73 -26.74
N SER A 8 17.98 11.39 -27.29
CA SER A 8 16.99 10.55 -26.63
C SER A 8 17.56 9.13 -26.57
N ILE A 9 17.96 8.69 -25.38
CA ILE A 9 18.22 7.28 -25.12
C ILE A 9 16.84 6.61 -25.04
N SER A 10 16.56 5.68 -25.96
CA SER A 10 15.26 5.01 -26.05
C SER A 10 14.93 4.25 -24.75
N SER A 11 13.64 4.13 -24.44
CA SER A 11 13.13 3.35 -23.30
C SER A 11 13.74 1.94 -23.24
N ALA A 12 13.95 1.31 -24.41
CA ALA A 12 14.60 0.01 -24.55
C ALA A 12 16.05 -0.02 -24.03
N ALA A 13 16.82 1.06 -24.18
CA ALA A 13 18.19 1.15 -23.67
C ALA A 13 18.23 1.36 -22.14
N LYS A 14 17.23 2.03 -21.55
CA LYS A 14 17.06 2.10 -20.08
C LYS A 14 16.66 0.73 -19.52
N HIS A 15 15.77 0.02 -20.21
CA HIS A 15 15.36 -1.34 -19.86
C HIS A 15 16.54 -2.33 -19.91
N GLN A 16 17.40 -2.25 -20.94
CA GLN A 16 18.61 -3.09 -21.02
C GLN A 16 19.64 -2.76 -19.93
N LEU A 17 19.84 -1.47 -19.60
CA LEU A 17 20.77 -1.07 -18.54
C LEU A 17 20.31 -1.60 -17.16
N TYR A 18 19.00 -1.58 -16.91
CA TYR A 18 18.41 -2.05 -15.66
C TYR A 18 18.39 -3.58 -15.54
N GLN A 19 18.04 -4.29 -16.62
CA GLN A 19 18.19 -5.76 -16.69
C GLN A 19 19.65 -6.20 -16.51
N HIS A 20 20.60 -5.40 -17.03
CA HIS A 20 22.02 -5.65 -16.81
C HIS A 20 22.45 -5.42 -15.35
N GLN A 21 21.96 -4.37 -14.68
CA GLN A 21 22.21 -4.13 -13.26
C GLN A 21 21.61 -5.23 -12.36
N GLN A 22 20.41 -5.73 -12.67
CA GLN A 22 19.80 -6.89 -12.01
C GLN A 22 20.63 -8.17 -12.22
N SER A 23 21.13 -8.40 -13.44
CA SER A 23 21.98 -9.57 -13.74
C SER A 23 23.33 -9.54 -13.00
N LEU A 24 23.90 -8.34 -12.79
CA LEU A 24 25.16 -8.15 -12.06
C LEU A 24 25.00 -8.38 -10.55
N LEU A 25 23.86 -8.00 -9.98
CA LEU A 25 23.51 -8.31 -8.60
C LEU A 25 23.30 -9.83 -8.39
N TYR A 26 22.73 -10.51 -9.40
CA TYR A 26 22.51 -11.97 -9.38
C TYR A 26 23.81 -12.79 -9.49
N GLN A 27 24.86 -12.23 -10.12
CA GLN A 27 26.15 -12.92 -10.26
C GLN A 27 27.07 -12.80 -9.03
N GLN A 28 26.79 -11.89 -8.10
CA GLN A 28 27.63 -11.69 -6.90
C GLN A 28 27.30 -12.63 -5.74
N SER A 29 26.32 -13.54 -5.88
CA SER A 29 25.87 -14.45 -4.82
C SER A 29 26.11 -15.95 -5.09
N LEU A 30 26.99 -16.32 -6.03
CA LEU A 30 27.39 -17.72 -6.22
C LEU A 30 28.80 -17.97 -5.69
N PRO A 31 29.02 -18.93 -4.76
CA PRO A 31 30.36 -19.41 -4.49
C PRO A 31 30.86 -20.23 -5.69
N THR A 32 32.05 -19.89 -6.16
CA THR A 32 32.74 -20.53 -7.28
C THR A 32 32.91 -22.04 -7.02
N ILE A 33 32.14 -22.89 -7.73
CA ILE A 33 32.40 -24.33 -7.78
C ILE A 33 33.40 -24.59 -8.90
N THR A 34 34.61 -25.01 -8.49
CA THR A 34 35.70 -25.42 -9.36
C THR A 34 35.29 -26.62 -10.22
N THR A 35 35.43 -26.46 -11.54
CA THR A 35 35.18 -27.49 -12.55
C THR A 35 36.20 -28.62 -12.44
N ILE A 36 35.76 -29.85 -12.19
CA ILE A 36 36.58 -31.06 -12.39
C ILE A 36 36.03 -31.81 -13.63
N ARG A 37 36.91 -32.00 -14.62
CA ARG A 37 36.65 -32.77 -15.86
C ARG A 37 36.50 -34.27 -15.56
N PRO A 38 35.68 -35.02 -16.32
CA PRO A 38 35.64 -36.48 -16.22
C PRO A 38 36.73 -37.11 -17.09
N TYR A 39 37.54 -38.00 -16.52
CA TYR A 39 38.34 -38.96 -17.27
C TYR A 39 37.77 -40.36 -17.05
N LEU A 40 37.42 -41.01 -18.17
CA LEU A 40 37.11 -42.44 -18.29
C LEU A 40 38.41 -43.26 -18.25
N SER A 41 38.48 -44.27 -17.37
CA SER A 41 39.11 -45.57 -17.66
C SER A 41 38.98 -46.54 -16.47
N LEU A 42 38.37 -47.71 -16.72
CA LEU A 42 38.48 -48.96 -15.96
C LEU A 42 39.89 -49.58 -16.17
N PRO A 43 40.44 -50.40 -15.24
CA PRO A 43 40.10 -51.83 -15.21
C PRO A 43 40.01 -52.52 -13.82
N THR A 44 39.27 -53.63 -13.86
CA THR A 44 39.22 -54.87 -13.05
C THR A 44 40.38 -55.22 -12.11
N THR A 45 40.09 -55.72 -10.90
CA THR A 45 40.25 -57.13 -10.47
C THR A 45 39.74 -57.39 -9.04
N ALA A 46 39.41 -58.66 -8.77
CA ALA A 46 38.64 -59.22 -7.66
C ALA A 46 39.41 -59.48 -6.34
N ALA A 47 38.70 -59.56 -5.21
CA ALA A 47 38.69 -60.68 -4.24
C ALA A 47 38.12 -60.25 -2.86
N ALA A 48 37.27 -61.08 -2.28
CA ALA A 48 36.77 -61.04 -0.89
C ALA A 48 37.56 -62.03 -0.01
N PRO A 49 37.16 -62.38 1.24
CA PRO A 49 36.59 -61.65 2.39
C PRO A 49 37.38 -61.92 3.71
N THR A 50 37.10 -61.22 4.82
CA THR A 50 37.25 -61.79 6.20
C THR A 50 36.57 -60.95 7.30
N THR A 51 35.50 -61.51 7.86
CA THR A 51 35.06 -61.65 9.26
C THR A 51 35.47 -60.67 10.40
N ALA A 52 34.41 -60.19 11.08
CA ALA A 52 34.14 -60.20 12.54
C ALA A 52 34.80 -59.15 13.47
N LYS A 53 33.95 -58.33 14.11
CA LYS A 53 33.62 -58.36 15.57
C LYS A 53 32.99 -57.03 16.03
N ASP A 54 31.78 -57.09 16.56
CA ASP A 54 31.25 -56.18 17.59
C ASP A 54 31.85 -56.58 18.96
N PRO A 55 32.01 -55.68 19.95
CA PRO A 55 30.86 -55.28 20.80
C PRO A 55 30.84 -53.86 21.42
N ALA A 56 29.63 -53.48 21.83
CA ALA A 56 29.22 -52.72 23.03
C ALA A 56 29.44 -51.19 23.16
N VAL A 57 28.30 -50.47 23.14
CA VAL A 57 27.74 -49.55 24.14
C VAL A 57 28.70 -48.67 24.96
N ASP A 58 28.58 -47.33 24.82
CA ASP A 58 28.25 -46.46 25.96
C ASP A 58 27.78 -45.05 25.56
N SER A 59 27.32 -44.32 26.58
CA SER A 59 26.31 -43.28 26.64
C SER A 59 26.84 -41.83 26.70
N ASN A 60 25.93 -40.87 26.44
CA ASN A 60 25.98 -39.42 26.75
C ASN A 60 27.01 -38.51 26.03
N GLY A 61 26.49 -37.49 25.34
CA GLY A 61 27.30 -36.36 24.84
C GLY A 61 26.46 -35.25 24.23
N ASN A 62 26.00 -34.32 25.07
CA ASN A 62 25.44 -33.02 24.70
C ASN A 62 26.51 -32.18 23.96
N ALA A 63 26.20 -31.60 22.81
CA ALA A 63 27.02 -30.59 22.17
C ALA A 63 26.18 -29.34 21.86
N SER A 64 26.38 -28.32 22.68
CA SER A 64 25.93 -26.95 22.51
C SER A 64 26.70 -26.25 21.39
N GLN A 65 26.01 -25.53 20.51
CA GLN A 65 26.62 -24.52 19.64
C GLN A 65 26.35 -23.13 20.24
N ASN A 66 27.44 -22.40 20.52
CA ASN A 66 27.40 -21.02 20.99
C ASN A 66 26.96 -20.05 19.86
N PRO A 67 26.10 -19.06 20.14
CA PRO A 67 25.84 -17.97 19.19
C PRO A 67 27.00 -16.96 19.16
N LEU A 68 27.24 -16.40 17.97
CA LEU A 68 28.30 -15.41 17.69
C LEU A 68 28.09 -14.12 18.50
N SER A 69 29.20 -13.51 18.91
CA SER A 69 29.21 -12.32 19.78
C SER A 69 28.86 -11.03 19.03
N ARG A 70 28.24 -10.07 19.75
CA ARG A 70 27.79 -8.76 19.23
C ARG A 70 28.90 -7.91 18.57
N GLU A 71 30.17 -8.18 18.85
CA GLU A 71 31.31 -7.49 18.21
C GLU A 71 31.59 -7.97 16.78
N GLN A 72 31.27 -9.24 16.46
CA GLN A 72 31.45 -9.78 15.11
C GLN A 72 30.37 -9.26 14.13
N ILE A 73 29.18 -8.94 14.64
CA ILE A 73 28.08 -8.35 13.87
C ILE A 73 28.37 -6.88 13.53
N ARG A 74 29.02 -6.13 14.43
CA ARG A 74 29.36 -4.71 14.22
C ARG A 74 30.44 -4.52 13.15
N ASN A 75 31.40 -5.42 13.06
CA ASN A 75 32.52 -5.31 12.10
C ASN A 75 32.14 -5.71 10.66
N MET A 76 31.04 -6.43 10.45
CA MET A 76 30.48 -6.67 9.12
C MET A 76 29.66 -5.47 8.59
N ALA A 77 29.09 -4.65 9.48
CA ALA A 77 28.29 -3.48 9.10
C ALA A 77 29.13 -2.25 8.69
N VAL A 78 30.43 -2.22 9.00
CA VAL A 78 31.33 -1.09 8.69
C VAL A 78 32.09 -1.30 7.37
N ALA A 79 32.21 -2.54 6.88
CA ALA A 79 32.99 -2.87 5.68
C ALA A 79 32.24 -2.64 4.34
N THR A 80 30.94 -2.33 4.36
CA THR A 80 30.12 -2.08 3.16
C THR A 80 29.80 -0.61 2.89
N ALA A 81 30.24 0.31 3.75
CA ALA A 81 29.96 1.76 3.63
C ALA A 81 31.04 2.56 2.87
N ALA A 82 32.13 1.92 2.46
CA ALA A 82 33.19 2.56 1.71
C ALA A 82 33.43 1.76 0.43
N HIS A 83 32.89 2.21 -0.70
CA HIS A 83 33.51 2.28 -2.03
C HIS A 83 32.43 2.58 -3.08
N TYR A 84 32.71 3.58 -3.93
CA TYR A 84 31.93 4.12 -5.07
C TYR A 84 30.95 5.28 -4.79
N TYR A 85 31.50 6.51 -4.82
CA TYR A 85 30.81 7.73 -5.25
C TYR A 85 31.51 8.28 -6.49
N PRO A 86 30.82 8.52 -7.63
CA PRO A 86 31.27 9.46 -8.62
C PRO A 86 30.67 10.84 -8.32
N ILE A 87 31.56 11.81 -8.10
CA ILE A 87 31.28 13.24 -7.99
C ILE A 87 30.68 13.72 -9.32
N TYR A 88 29.47 14.27 -9.29
CA TYR A 88 28.94 15.09 -10.39
C TYR A 88 28.52 16.47 -9.92
N ASN A 89 28.97 17.45 -10.70
CA ASN A 89 28.82 18.89 -10.55
C ASN A 89 27.37 19.37 -10.47
N GLN A 90 27.16 20.42 -9.67
CA GLN A 90 25.97 21.27 -9.65
C GLN A 90 25.62 21.86 -11.02
N PRO A 91 24.34 22.18 -11.23
CA PRO A 91 24.03 23.53 -11.67
C PRO A 91 22.85 24.19 -10.94
N SER A 92 23.13 25.43 -10.51
CA SER A 92 22.35 26.66 -10.70
C SER A 92 20.89 26.73 -10.22
N SER A 93 20.74 27.47 -9.12
CA SER A 93 19.49 27.99 -8.59
C SER A 93 18.78 28.98 -9.53
N HIS A 94 17.52 28.70 -9.86
CA HIS A 94 16.58 29.72 -10.32
C HIS A 94 15.64 30.11 -9.18
N LYS A 95 15.95 31.26 -8.56
CA LYS A 95 15.09 31.97 -7.61
C LYS A 95 13.84 32.49 -8.33
N GLN A 96 12.65 32.02 -7.97
CA GLN A 96 11.41 32.77 -8.19
C GLN A 96 11.05 33.54 -6.93
N ARG A 97 10.99 34.87 -7.10
CA ARG A 97 10.61 35.86 -6.09
C ARG A 97 9.13 35.69 -5.73
N ARG A 98 8.82 35.55 -4.44
CA ARG A 98 7.50 35.88 -3.89
C ARG A 98 7.58 37.23 -3.18
N PHE A 99 6.68 38.12 -3.57
CA PHE A 99 6.45 39.43 -3.00
C PHE A 99 5.90 39.28 -1.58
N PHE A 100 6.55 39.93 -0.60
CA PHE A 100 5.98 40.22 0.70
C PHE A 100 5.38 41.63 0.67
N SER A 101 4.08 41.76 0.94
CA SER A 101 3.48 43.05 1.29
C SER A 101 3.44 43.20 2.80
N SER A 102 4.20 44.16 3.30
CA SER A 102 4.24 44.63 4.68
C SER A 102 3.02 45.49 5.01
N SER A 103 2.39 45.23 6.15
CA SER A 103 1.49 46.19 6.81
C SER A 103 2.05 46.51 8.19
N SER A 104 2.60 47.71 8.31
CA SER A 104 3.08 48.35 9.53
C SER A 104 1.92 48.93 10.32
N VAL A 105 1.85 48.68 11.64
CA VAL A 105 1.08 49.51 12.57
C VAL A 105 1.96 49.87 13.77
N ALA A 106 2.03 51.17 14.00
CA ALA A 106 2.92 51.83 14.94
C ALA A 106 2.41 51.75 16.39
N TYR A 107 3.38 51.63 17.30
CA TYR A 107 3.24 51.86 18.74
C TYR A 107 3.22 53.36 19.04
N SER A 108 2.28 53.81 19.87
CA SER A 108 2.43 55.05 20.64
C SER A 108 2.04 54.80 22.10
N GLN A 109 3.03 54.94 22.99
CA GLN A 109 2.87 54.99 24.44
C GLN A 109 2.37 56.37 24.87
N SER A 110 1.52 56.39 25.90
CA SER A 110 1.37 57.52 26.80
C SER A 110 1.04 57.02 28.21
N ASN A 111 1.98 57.21 29.13
CA ASN A 111 1.79 57.10 30.57
C ASN A 111 1.29 58.45 31.11
N ALA A 112 0.35 58.46 32.07
CA ALA A 112 0.65 58.70 33.49
C ALA A 112 -0.56 59.23 34.32
N LEU A 113 -0.54 58.84 35.61
CA LEU A 113 -1.07 59.46 36.85
C LEU A 113 -2.48 59.11 37.39
N ALA A 114 -2.47 58.19 38.37
CA ALA A 114 -3.02 58.20 39.75
C ALA A 114 -4.33 58.94 40.10
N PHE A 115 -5.23 58.26 40.83
CA PHE A 115 -5.55 58.49 42.27
C PHE A 115 -6.52 57.41 42.81
N HIS A 116 -6.34 57.03 44.08
CA HIS A 116 -7.17 56.10 44.86
C HIS A 116 -8.54 56.69 45.24
N ASP A 117 -9.59 55.86 45.29
CA ASP A 117 -10.49 55.83 46.45
C ASP A 117 -11.22 54.48 46.60
N GLU A 118 -11.48 54.08 47.85
CA GLU A 118 -11.97 52.78 48.29
C GLU A 118 -13.50 52.64 48.30
N HIS A 119 -13.93 51.37 48.41
CA HIS A 119 -15.25 50.89 48.85
C HIS A 119 -16.44 50.99 47.88
N GLN A 120 -16.71 49.88 47.19
CA GLN A 120 -17.99 49.17 47.31
C GLN A 120 -17.84 47.70 46.88
N GLN A 121 -18.08 46.79 47.83
CA GLN A 121 -18.31 45.37 47.56
C GLN A 121 -19.66 45.22 46.87
N HIS A 122 -19.75 44.44 45.79
CA HIS A 122 -20.75 43.37 45.63
C HIS A 122 -20.62 42.64 44.27
N HIS A 123 -20.62 41.30 44.36
CA HIS A 123 -20.73 40.30 43.29
C HIS A 123 -19.54 40.11 42.33
N LYS A 124 -18.53 39.35 42.80
CA LYS A 124 -17.71 38.53 41.90
C LYS A 124 -18.61 37.47 41.25
N SER A 125 -19.02 37.70 40.00
CA SER A 125 -19.52 36.63 39.15
C SER A 125 -18.36 35.64 38.93
N LEU A 126 -18.60 34.38 39.29
CA LEU A 126 -17.65 33.29 39.02
C LEU A 126 -17.37 33.19 37.51
N PRO A 127 -16.17 32.79 37.08
CA PRO A 127 -15.80 32.68 35.67
C PRO A 127 -16.40 31.42 35.01
N LEU A 128 -17.65 31.08 35.35
CA LEU A 128 -18.38 29.96 34.74
C LEU A 128 -18.86 30.28 33.32
N LEU A 129 -19.16 31.56 33.02
CA LEU A 129 -19.65 31.95 31.70
C LEU A 129 -18.59 32.02 30.60
N ASN A 130 -17.30 32.03 30.95
CA ASN A 130 -16.21 32.06 29.96
C ASN A 130 -15.73 30.65 29.53
N PHE A 131 -16.27 29.59 30.13
CA PHE A 131 -16.02 28.22 29.68
C PHE A 131 -16.98 27.82 28.55
N PHE A 132 -18.21 28.36 28.55
CA PHE A 132 -19.21 28.10 27.50
C PHE A 132 -19.05 28.99 26.25
N SER A 133 -18.16 29.97 26.27
CA SER A 133 -17.95 30.91 25.16
C SER A 133 -16.84 30.49 24.18
N LYS A 134 -16.09 29.41 24.47
CA LYS A 134 -15.17 28.80 23.52
C LYS A 134 -15.95 27.90 22.56
N SER A 135 -16.30 28.51 21.43
CA SER A 135 -16.52 27.84 20.15
C SER A 135 -17.80 27.02 20.05
N TYR A 136 -18.91 27.68 19.71
CA TYR A 136 -19.92 27.09 18.82
C TYR A 136 -19.29 26.87 17.41
N ALA A 137 -18.19 26.13 17.33
CA ALA A 137 -17.80 25.51 16.08
C ALA A 137 -18.91 24.51 15.78
N LYS A 138 -19.49 24.58 14.58
CA LYS A 138 -20.38 23.52 14.13
C LYS A 138 -19.64 22.21 14.32
N PRO A 139 -20.27 21.18 14.92
CA PRO A 139 -19.58 19.92 15.07
C PRO A 139 -19.17 19.41 13.69
N VAL A 140 -17.93 18.97 13.56
CA VAL A 140 -17.44 18.43 12.29
C VAL A 140 -18.15 17.09 12.06
N PRO A 141 -18.80 16.88 10.90
CA PRO A 141 -19.36 15.59 10.56
C PRO A 141 -18.30 14.50 10.66
N SER A 142 -18.64 13.41 11.33
CA SER A 142 -17.82 12.21 11.36
C SER A 142 -18.47 11.14 10.51
N TYR A 143 -17.67 10.50 9.67
CA TYR A 143 -18.12 9.50 8.71
C TYR A 143 -17.51 8.13 8.98
N ILE A 144 -18.20 7.10 8.50
CA ILE A 144 -17.74 5.72 8.47
C ILE A 144 -17.97 5.12 7.07
N PHE A 145 -17.29 4.03 6.77
CA PHE A 145 -17.50 3.22 5.60
C PHE A 145 -18.54 2.13 5.85
N ALA A 146 -19.56 2.09 5.01
CA ALA A 146 -20.23 0.83 4.67
C ALA A 146 -19.50 0.22 3.48
N HIS A 147 -18.87 -0.95 3.64
CA HIS A 147 -18.00 -1.51 2.61
C HIS A 147 -18.36 -2.95 2.21
N GLY A 148 -18.02 -3.30 0.96
CA GLY A 148 -18.07 -4.63 0.39
C GLY A 148 -16.76 -4.94 -0.33
N ALA A 149 -16.40 -6.21 -0.45
CA ALA A 149 -15.19 -6.58 -1.18
C ALA A 149 -15.32 -7.93 -1.86
N SER A 150 -14.65 -8.04 -3.00
CA SER A 150 -14.72 -9.20 -3.89
C SER A 150 -13.37 -9.40 -4.53
N GLY A 151 -12.99 -10.66 -4.76
CA GLY A 151 -11.72 -10.95 -5.40
C GLY A 151 -11.65 -12.32 -6.06
N PHE A 152 -10.73 -12.45 -7.01
CA PHE A 152 -10.47 -13.67 -7.75
C PHE A 152 -8.97 -13.87 -7.93
N ALA A 153 -8.45 -14.98 -7.41
CA ALA A 153 -7.07 -15.36 -7.69
C ALA A 153 -6.90 -15.77 -9.16
N LYS A 154 -5.78 -15.41 -9.77
CA LYS A 154 -5.40 -15.87 -11.10
C LYS A 154 -5.23 -17.38 -11.10
N ARG A 155 -5.62 -18.03 -12.19
CA ARG A 155 -5.44 -19.47 -12.36
C ARG A 155 -3.95 -19.79 -12.51
N GLN A 156 -3.29 -20.14 -11.42
CA GLN A 156 -1.94 -20.70 -11.47
C GLN A 156 -1.97 -22.17 -11.90
N ARG A 157 -1.02 -22.59 -12.74
CA ARG A 157 -0.84 -24.02 -13.14
C ARG A 157 -0.25 -24.88 -12.02
N TYR A 158 0.27 -24.23 -10.98
CA TYR A 158 0.81 -24.87 -9.79
C TYR A 158 0.11 -24.26 -8.59
N THR A 159 -0.40 -25.10 -7.70
CA THR A 159 -0.90 -24.67 -6.40
C THR A 159 0.26 -24.06 -5.63
N THR A 160 0.22 -22.75 -5.35
CA THR A 160 0.91 -22.23 -4.17
C THR A 160 0.47 -23.10 -2.99
N PRO A 161 1.39 -23.64 -2.18
CA PRO A 161 1.02 -24.37 -0.99
C PRO A 161 0.03 -23.53 -0.19
N ASP A 162 -1.16 -24.07 0.07
CA ASP A 162 -2.11 -23.47 0.99
C ASP A 162 -1.49 -23.56 2.39
N LEU A 163 -0.79 -22.49 2.78
CA LEU A 163 -0.08 -22.42 4.05
C LEU A 163 -1.03 -22.27 5.25
N ASN A 164 -2.35 -22.15 5.03
CA ASN A 164 -3.32 -22.29 6.13
C ASN A 164 -3.30 -23.69 6.77
N LYS A 165 -2.58 -24.67 6.20
CA LYS A 165 -2.39 -25.98 6.84
C LYS A 165 -1.44 -25.99 8.04
N ASN A 166 -0.65 -24.94 8.27
CA ASN A 166 0.24 -24.88 9.43
C ASN A 166 0.27 -23.46 10.03
N ARG A 167 -0.66 -23.17 10.95
CA ARG A 167 -0.51 -22.40 12.22
C ARG A 167 -1.81 -21.67 12.59
N ASN A 168 -2.07 -21.58 13.88
CA ASN A 168 -3.13 -20.78 14.53
C ASN A 168 -2.93 -19.25 14.36
N GLU A 169 -2.33 -18.79 13.27
CA GLU A 169 -2.04 -17.36 13.05
C GLU A 169 -3.28 -16.67 12.47
N HIS A 170 -3.90 -15.83 13.28
CA HIS A 170 -5.07 -15.05 12.90
C HIS A 170 -4.62 -13.75 12.21
N TYR A 171 -4.81 -13.65 10.90
CA TYR A 171 -4.56 -12.44 10.13
C TYR A 171 -5.83 -11.60 10.00
N TYR A 172 -5.74 -10.30 10.30
CA TYR A 172 -6.82 -9.32 10.04
C TYR A 172 -7.02 -9.02 8.54
N SER A 173 -6.01 -9.30 7.71
CA SER A 173 -6.07 -9.18 6.26
C SER A 173 -6.59 -10.47 5.60
N ILE A 174 -7.30 -10.31 4.49
CA ILE A 174 -7.79 -11.38 3.62
C ILE A 174 -6.86 -11.48 2.40
N GLN A 175 -6.50 -12.70 2.01
CA GLN A 175 -5.62 -12.99 0.87
C GLN A 175 -6.43 -13.47 -0.34
N ILE A 176 -6.09 -12.99 -1.54
CA ILE A 176 -6.66 -13.39 -2.83
C ILE A 176 -5.52 -13.66 -3.82
N GLY A 177 -5.07 -14.91 -3.93
CA GLY A 177 -3.88 -15.21 -4.73
C GLY A 177 -2.64 -14.56 -4.12
N GLU A 178 -1.95 -13.69 -4.87
CA GLU A 178 -0.85 -12.88 -4.38
C GLU A 178 -1.30 -11.51 -3.81
N ASP A 179 -2.55 -11.11 -4.04
CA ASP A 179 -3.15 -9.93 -3.42
C ASP A 179 -3.49 -10.17 -1.94
N ALA A 180 -3.54 -9.09 -1.18
CA ALA A 180 -4.17 -9.04 0.12
C ALA A 180 -4.89 -7.71 0.37
N TYR A 181 -5.89 -7.72 1.25
CA TYR A 181 -6.61 -6.51 1.63
C TYR A 181 -7.13 -6.57 3.07
N PHE A 182 -7.40 -5.41 3.65
CA PHE A 182 -8.13 -5.29 4.92
C PHE A 182 -9.28 -4.30 4.81
N ARG A 183 -10.24 -4.38 5.73
CA ARG A 183 -11.40 -3.48 5.79
C ARG A 183 -11.73 -3.14 7.24
N ARG A 184 -11.95 -1.87 7.49
CA ARG A 184 -12.41 -1.28 8.75
C ARG A 184 -13.53 -0.29 8.45
N SER A 185 -14.27 0.11 9.48
CA SER A 185 -15.27 1.17 9.37
C SER A 185 -14.66 2.54 9.06
N ASP A 186 -13.36 2.74 9.29
CA ASP A 186 -12.67 4.01 9.10
C ASP A 186 -11.47 3.92 8.14
N ALA A 187 -11.13 2.73 7.64
CA ALA A 187 -9.97 2.54 6.78
C ALA A 187 -10.10 1.30 5.89
N ILE A 188 -9.49 1.36 4.72
CA ILE A 188 -9.39 0.23 3.77
C ILE A 188 -7.98 0.20 3.19
N GLY A 189 -7.51 -0.99 2.82
CA GLY A 189 -6.20 -1.14 2.19
C GLY A 189 -6.13 -2.35 1.28
N VAL A 190 -5.37 -2.23 0.19
CA VAL A 190 -5.07 -3.30 -0.77
C VAL A 190 -3.57 -3.32 -1.06
N ALA A 191 -2.99 -4.51 -1.14
CA ALA A 191 -1.63 -4.75 -1.61
C ALA A 191 -1.63 -5.86 -2.65
N ASP A 192 -0.90 -5.67 -3.74
CA ASP A 192 -0.71 -6.67 -4.80
C ASP A 192 0.71 -7.24 -4.67
N GLY A 193 0.81 -8.55 -4.42
CA GLY A 193 2.07 -9.26 -4.32
C GLY A 193 2.74 -9.42 -5.70
N VAL A 194 3.90 -8.79 -5.88
CA VAL A 194 4.58 -8.77 -7.18
C VAL A 194 5.11 -10.17 -7.55
N GLY A 195 4.59 -10.77 -8.60
CA GLY A 195 4.91 -12.14 -9.02
C GLY A 195 6.33 -12.40 -9.58
N GLY A 196 7.23 -11.40 -9.56
CA GLY A 196 8.61 -11.50 -10.08
C GLY A 196 9.52 -12.49 -9.33
N TRP A 197 9.04 -13.08 -8.24
CA TRP A 197 9.80 -13.99 -7.38
C TRP A 197 9.66 -15.47 -7.72
N GLN A 198 8.91 -15.81 -8.78
CA GLN A 198 8.71 -17.20 -9.18
C GLN A 198 10.05 -17.92 -9.42
N GLY A 199 10.21 -19.10 -8.81
CA GLY A 199 11.42 -19.92 -8.93
C GLY A 199 12.57 -19.56 -7.98
N VAL A 200 12.42 -18.51 -7.15
CA VAL A 200 13.36 -18.21 -6.06
C VAL A 200 12.97 -19.02 -4.81
N SER A 201 13.92 -19.72 -4.22
CA SER A 201 13.69 -20.44 -2.96
C SER A 201 13.31 -19.45 -1.86
N ALA A 202 12.28 -19.77 -1.07
CA ALA A 202 11.68 -18.90 -0.04
C ALA A 202 10.92 -17.65 -0.54
N ALA A 203 10.69 -17.51 -1.85
CA ALA A 203 9.81 -16.49 -2.38
C ALA A 203 8.34 -16.73 -1.99
N ASN A 204 7.70 -15.71 -1.42
CA ASN A 204 6.28 -15.73 -1.09
C ASN A 204 5.69 -14.31 -1.06
N ALA A 205 5.41 -13.77 -2.25
CA ALA A 205 4.80 -12.45 -2.40
C ALA A 205 3.41 -12.37 -1.74
N ALA A 206 2.64 -13.46 -1.82
CA ALA A 206 1.32 -13.57 -1.20
C ALA A 206 1.35 -13.44 0.33
N LEU A 207 2.33 -14.08 0.98
CA LEU A 207 2.49 -13.96 2.44
C LEU A 207 3.02 -12.57 2.81
N TYR A 208 3.90 -11.99 2.00
CA TYR A 208 4.41 -10.65 2.23
C TYR A 208 3.30 -9.58 2.14
N SER A 209 2.50 -9.58 1.07
CA SER A 209 1.36 -8.66 0.90
C SER A 209 0.34 -8.83 2.03
N ARG A 210 0.04 -10.08 2.43
CA ARG A 210 -0.83 -10.40 3.57
C ARG A 210 -0.31 -9.83 4.88
N LYS A 211 0.96 -10.06 5.21
CA LYS A 211 1.59 -9.50 6.43
C LYS A 211 1.57 -7.97 6.42
N LEU A 212 1.86 -7.33 5.28
CA LEU A 212 1.83 -5.87 5.17
C LEU A 212 0.44 -5.29 5.48
N MET A 213 -0.61 -5.87 4.91
CA MET A 213 -1.99 -5.44 5.17
C MET A 213 -2.45 -5.78 6.60
N HIS A 214 -1.97 -6.89 7.16
CA HIS A 214 -2.24 -7.23 8.56
C HIS A 214 -1.62 -6.22 9.53
N HIS A 215 -0.34 -5.87 9.33
CA HIS A 215 0.34 -4.90 10.19
C HIS A 215 -0.20 -3.48 10.00
N ALA A 216 -0.65 -3.12 8.79
CA ALA A 216 -1.36 -1.86 8.58
C ALA A 216 -2.68 -1.79 9.36
N TYR A 217 -3.42 -2.90 9.42
CA TYR A 217 -4.62 -3.00 10.26
C TYR A 217 -4.27 -2.86 11.75
N LEU A 218 -3.22 -3.54 12.23
CA LEU A 218 -2.80 -3.48 13.64
C LEU A 218 -2.33 -2.08 14.05
N GLU A 219 -1.58 -1.38 13.19
CA GLU A 219 -1.15 -0.02 13.47
C GLU A 219 -2.35 0.93 13.57
N LEU A 220 -3.40 0.72 12.77
CA LEU A 220 -4.64 1.49 12.86
C LEU A 220 -5.41 1.22 14.16
N GLU A 221 -5.43 -0.02 14.67
CA GLU A 221 -6.07 -0.36 15.97
C GLU A 221 -5.47 0.43 17.14
N ARG A 222 -4.20 0.83 17.05
CA ARG A 222 -3.54 1.65 18.09
C ARG A 222 -4.19 3.03 18.24
N PHE A 223 -4.86 3.55 17.22
CA PHE A 223 -5.60 4.81 17.30
C PHE A 223 -6.98 4.66 17.97
N ASP A 224 -7.49 3.43 18.10
CA ASP A 224 -8.76 3.13 18.77
C ASP A 224 -8.57 2.62 20.21
N ASN A 225 -7.35 2.18 20.55
CA ASN A 225 -7.02 1.64 21.86
C ASN A 225 -6.67 2.75 22.86
N VAL A 226 -7.55 2.98 23.83
CA VAL A 226 -7.42 4.01 24.88
C VAL A 226 -6.12 3.92 25.71
N ASP A 227 -5.52 2.73 25.77
CA ASP A 227 -4.27 2.48 26.49
C ASP A 227 -3.01 2.77 25.65
N ASP A 228 -3.15 2.95 24.33
CA ASP A 228 -2.04 3.30 23.43
C ASP A 228 -1.91 4.83 23.28
N PRO A 229 -0.68 5.39 23.31
CA PRO A 229 -0.47 6.81 23.08
C PRO A 229 -1.05 7.35 21.76
N CYS A 230 -1.17 6.53 20.71
CA CYS A 230 -1.75 6.90 19.43
C CYS A 230 -3.23 7.31 19.53
N PHE A 231 -3.96 6.84 20.56
CA PHE A 231 -5.36 7.21 20.79
C PHE A 231 -5.58 8.73 20.85
N TYR A 232 -4.68 9.45 21.51
CA TYR A 232 -4.76 10.91 21.64
C TYR A 232 -4.41 11.66 20.34
N HIS A 233 -3.95 10.95 19.32
CA HIS A 233 -3.53 11.45 18.02
C HIS A 233 -4.41 10.88 16.89
N TYR A 234 -5.65 10.46 17.19
CA TYR A 234 -6.61 9.94 16.21
C TYR A 234 -6.70 10.80 14.94
N ASP A 235 -6.83 12.12 15.10
CA ASP A 235 -6.97 13.08 14.01
C ASP A 235 -5.68 13.33 13.22
N GLU A 236 -4.54 12.91 13.74
CA GLU A 236 -3.22 13.05 13.13
C GLU A 236 -2.81 11.81 12.34
N ALA A 237 -3.66 10.77 12.29
CA ALA A 237 -3.39 9.55 11.54
C ALA A 237 -3.02 9.85 10.08
N ASP A 238 -1.80 9.48 9.70
CA ASP A 238 -1.23 9.70 8.38
C ASP A 238 -0.98 8.34 7.70
N PRO A 239 -1.57 8.09 6.51
CA PRO A 239 -1.46 6.80 5.84
C PRO A 239 -0.02 6.46 5.43
N VAL A 240 0.84 7.45 5.17
CA VAL A 240 2.26 7.19 4.86
C VAL A 240 3.01 6.70 6.10
N SER A 241 2.76 7.31 7.26
CA SER A 241 3.33 6.89 8.54
C SER A 241 2.84 5.49 8.96
N ILE A 242 1.57 5.18 8.73
CA ILE A 242 1.00 3.84 8.98
C ILE A 242 1.62 2.81 8.04
N LEU A 243 1.78 3.14 6.75
CA LEU A 243 2.48 2.28 5.79
C LEU A 243 3.97 2.10 6.18
N GLN A 244 4.59 3.11 6.75
CA GLN A 244 5.97 3.03 7.24
C GLN A 244 6.10 2.04 8.40
N LYS A 245 5.16 2.06 9.36
CA LYS A 245 5.16 1.14 10.49
C LYS A 245 4.85 -0.29 10.06
N SER A 246 3.84 -0.48 9.22
CA SER A 246 3.51 -1.81 8.71
C SER A 246 4.65 -2.42 7.88
N TYR A 247 5.36 -1.59 7.10
CA TYR A 247 6.55 -2.01 6.35
C TYR A 247 7.70 -2.45 7.28
N GLU A 248 7.99 -1.67 8.32
CA GLU A 248 9.03 -2.00 9.31
C GLU A 248 8.78 -3.36 9.97
N GLU A 249 7.55 -3.60 10.43
CA GLU A 249 7.15 -4.86 11.06
C GLU A 249 7.17 -6.03 10.07
N SER A 250 6.62 -5.84 8.87
CA SER A 250 6.61 -6.86 7.81
C SER A 250 8.02 -7.27 7.40
N MET A 251 8.95 -6.31 7.28
CA MET A 251 10.34 -6.58 6.94
C MET A 251 11.07 -7.33 8.06
N GLN A 252 10.79 -6.99 9.31
CA GLN A 252 11.35 -7.69 10.46
C GLN A 252 10.89 -9.15 10.49
N GLU A 253 9.60 -9.42 10.31
CA GLU A 253 9.06 -10.78 10.25
C GLU A 253 9.58 -11.54 9.03
N ALA A 254 9.61 -10.89 7.85
CA ALA A 254 10.14 -11.52 6.64
C ALA A 254 11.59 -11.96 6.81
N LEU A 255 12.42 -11.15 7.48
CA LEU A 255 13.80 -11.52 7.80
C LEU A 255 13.87 -12.71 8.78
N GLN A 256 13.02 -12.73 9.80
CA GLN A 256 13.00 -13.80 10.81
C GLN A 256 12.52 -15.13 10.22
N GLU A 257 11.53 -15.09 9.34
CA GLU A 257 10.94 -16.26 8.69
C GLU A 257 11.67 -16.65 7.40
N GLY A 258 12.65 -15.85 6.96
CA GLY A 258 13.38 -16.06 5.72
C GLY A 258 12.52 -15.87 4.46
N ILE A 259 11.43 -15.11 4.55
CA ILE A 259 10.53 -14.82 3.42
C ILE A 259 11.19 -13.80 2.50
N ILE A 260 11.11 -14.06 1.21
CA ILE A 260 11.48 -13.11 0.17
C ILE A 260 10.21 -12.71 -0.58
N GLY A 261 9.96 -11.42 -0.71
CA GLY A 261 8.74 -10.94 -1.37
C GLY A 261 8.69 -9.43 -1.46
N SER A 262 7.81 -8.95 -2.33
CA SER A 262 7.46 -7.55 -2.46
C SER A 262 6.01 -7.40 -2.86
N CYS A 263 5.44 -6.23 -2.60
CA CYS A 263 4.09 -5.89 -2.99
C CYS A 263 3.93 -4.39 -3.22
N THR A 264 2.91 -4.00 -3.97
CA THR A 264 2.37 -2.63 -3.97
C THR A 264 1.56 -2.39 -2.69
N ALA A 265 1.16 -1.15 -2.43
CA ALA A 265 0.29 -0.85 -1.30
C ALA A 265 -0.53 0.43 -1.53
N CYS A 266 -1.85 0.33 -1.39
CA CYS A 266 -2.74 1.49 -1.34
C CYS A 266 -3.53 1.46 -0.03
N LEU A 267 -3.39 2.49 0.79
CA LEU A 267 -4.12 2.68 2.05
C LEU A 267 -5.01 3.91 1.95
N ALA A 268 -6.22 3.84 2.50
CA ALA A 268 -7.10 4.99 2.64
C ALA A 268 -7.73 5.01 4.04
N ILE A 269 -7.65 6.16 4.69
CA ILE A 269 -8.08 6.38 6.07
C ILE A 269 -9.05 7.55 6.09
N LEU A 270 -10.19 7.36 6.74
CA LEU A 270 -11.21 8.36 6.93
C LEU A 270 -11.01 9.04 8.28
N ARG A 271 -10.84 10.36 8.25
CA ARG A 271 -10.83 11.20 9.45
C ARG A 271 -11.79 12.34 9.22
N HIS A 272 -12.91 12.33 9.93
CA HIS A 272 -13.99 13.28 9.74
C HIS A 272 -14.46 13.30 8.26
N GLU A 273 -14.31 14.45 7.59
CA GLU A 273 -14.67 14.67 6.19
C GLU A 273 -13.48 14.47 5.23
N GLU A 274 -12.35 13.96 5.71
CA GLU A 274 -11.13 13.76 4.92
C GLU A 274 -10.84 12.28 4.68
N LEU A 275 -10.72 11.91 3.40
CA LEU A 275 -10.12 10.65 2.98
C LEU A 275 -8.64 10.87 2.69
N ARG A 276 -7.78 10.38 3.59
CA ARG A 276 -6.32 10.46 3.48
C ARG A 276 -5.80 9.18 2.84
N ILE A 277 -5.00 9.31 1.80
CA ILE A 277 -4.58 8.20 0.94
C ILE A 277 -3.06 8.16 0.87
N ALA A 278 -2.49 6.96 0.95
CA ALA A 278 -1.12 6.67 0.51
C ALA A 278 -1.18 5.56 -0.56
N ASN A 279 -0.66 5.83 -1.75
CA ASN A 279 -0.58 4.86 -2.85
C ASN A 279 0.88 4.68 -3.29
N LEU A 280 1.39 3.46 -3.19
CA LEU A 280 2.69 3.05 -3.70
C LEU A 280 2.52 1.88 -4.68
N GLY A 281 2.85 2.13 -5.95
CA GLY A 281 2.67 1.16 -7.03
C GLY A 281 1.45 1.45 -7.89
N ASP A 282 0.90 0.42 -8.53
CA ASP A 282 -0.20 0.46 -9.49
C ASP A 282 -1.52 -0.14 -8.99
N CYS A 283 -1.62 -0.41 -7.69
CA CYS A 283 -2.92 -0.36 -7.02
C CYS A 283 -3.57 1.01 -7.27
N GLY A 284 -4.90 1.04 -7.20
CA GLY A 284 -5.65 2.24 -7.51
C GLY A 284 -6.79 2.51 -6.55
N ILE A 285 -7.12 3.78 -6.42
CA ILE A 285 -8.29 4.26 -5.68
C ILE A 285 -8.98 5.39 -6.46
N SER A 286 -10.30 5.46 -6.34
CA SER A 286 -11.13 6.52 -6.90
C SER A 286 -12.28 6.88 -6.00
N VAL A 287 -12.77 8.11 -6.11
CA VAL A 287 -13.96 8.60 -5.41
C VAL A 287 -14.96 9.07 -6.45
N ILE A 288 -16.17 8.53 -6.38
CA ILE A 288 -17.29 8.84 -7.26
C ILE A 288 -18.35 9.59 -6.45
N ARG A 289 -18.73 10.76 -6.93
CA ARG A 289 -19.82 11.59 -6.38
C ARG A 289 -20.76 11.97 -7.52
N HIS A 290 -22.07 11.87 -7.29
CA HIS A 290 -23.08 12.21 -8.31
C HIS A 290 -22.86 11.54 -9.68
N ASN A 291 -22.45 10.27 -9.69
CA ASN A 291 -22.19 9.48 -10.90
C ASN A 291 -21.01 9.96 -11.77
N ASP A 292 -20.06 10.71 -11.18
CA ASP A 292 -18.83 11.13 -11.84
C ASP A 292 -17.62 10.99 -10.90
N TYR A 293 -16.42 10.89 -11.47
CA TYR A 293 -15.19 10.86 -10.68
C TYR A 293 -14.86 12.27 -10.16
N ILE A 294 -14.72 12.41 -8.85
CA ILE A 294 -14.11 13.61 -8.26
C ILE A 294 -12.63 13.40 -7.97
N PHE A 295 -12.20 12.14 -7.87
CA PHE A 295 -10.82 11.75 -7.68
C PHE A 295 -10.56 10.37 -8.29
N ARG A 296 -9.38 10.22 -8.90
CA ARG A 296 -8.83 8.96 -9.39
C ARG A 296 -7.31 9.04 -9.24
N SER A 297 -6.71 8.09 -8.52
CA SER A 297 -5.25 8.01 -8.43
C SER A 297 -4.63 7.64 -9.78
N GLU A 298 -3.46 8.20 -10.06
CA GLU A 298 -2.60 7.73 -11.14
C GLU A 298 -1.73 6.58 -10.63
N GLU A 299 -1.34 5.67 -11.52
CA GLU A 299 -0.43 4.56 -11.17
C GLU A 299 1.00 5.07 -10.99
N GLN A 300 1.70 4.50 -10.01
CA GLN A 300 3.09 4.82 -9.74
C GLN A 300 4.00 3.67 -10.21
N GLN A 301 4.67 3.89 -11.34
CA GLN A 301 5.55 2.89 -11.95
C GLN A 301 6.92 3.50 -12.32
N HIS A 302 7.98 2.70 -12.26
CA HIS A 302 9.30 3.13 -12.78
C HIS A 302 9.35 3.00 -14.32
N SER A 303 8.60 2.05 -14.86
CA SER A 303 8.40 1.77 -16.28
C SER A 303 7.09 0.99 -16.45
N PHE A 304 6.55 0.93 -17.68
CA PHE A 304 5.35 0.14 -17.96
C PHE A 304 5.40 -1.27 -17.35
N ASN A 305 4.38 -1.60 -16.55
CA ASN A 305 4.24 -2.88 -15.85
C ASN A 305 5.40 -3.21 -14.89
N PHE A 306 6.07 -2.19 -14.35
CA PHE A 306 7.08 -2.30 -13.31
C PHE A 306 6.80 -1.28 -12.19
N PRO A 307 5.91 -1.62 -11.24
CA PRO A 307 5.47 -0.71 -10.20
C PRO A 307 6.53 -0.43 -9.15
N TYR A 308 6.33 0.69 -8.46
CA TYR A 308 6.94 0.91 -7.15
C TYR A 308 6.41 -0.15 -6.19
N GLN A 309 7.28 -0.70 -5.34
CA GLN A 309 6.93 -1.85 -4.50
C GLN A 309 7.71 -1.84 -3.19
N LEU A 310 7.10 -2.30 -2.09
CA LEU A 310 7.78 -2.54 -0.81
C LEU A 310 8.17 -3.99 -0.71
N GLY A 311 9.38 -4.29 -0.25
CA GLY A 311 9.83 -5.67 -0.15
C GLY A 311 11.29 -5.85 0.18
N THR A 312 11.71 -7.10 0.33
CA THR A 312 13.04 -7.49 0.80
C THR A 312 14.18 -7.03 -0.09
N SER A 313 13.97 -6.91 -1.40
CA SER A 313 14.97 -6.41 -2.36
C SER A 313 14.53 -5.14 -3.09
N SER A 314 13.51 -4.45 -2.61
CA SER A 314 13.08 -3.20 -3.23
C SER A 314 13.89 -2.00 -2.72
N PRO A 315 14.32 -1.07 -3.59
CA PRO A 315 14.88 0.21 -3.15
C PRO A 315 13.80 1.18 -2.65
N ASP A 316 12.54 0.98 -3.04
CA ASP A 316 11.45 1.91 -2.73
C ASP A 316 11.07 1.84 -1.24
N ARG A 317 10.59 2.96 -0.71
CA ARG A 317 10.24 3.12 0.69
C ARG A 317 8.82 3.70 0.82
N PRO A 318 8.16 3.51 1.97
CA PRO A 318 6.83 4.06 2.21
C PRO A 318 6.73 5.57 1.98
N LYS A 319 7.79 6.33 2.29
CA LYS A 319 7.89 7.77 2.00
C LYS A 319 7.84 8.15 0.51
N ASP A 320 8.08 7.18 -0.38
CA ASP A 320 8.03 7.38 -1.84
C ASP A 320 6.58 7.24 -2.36
N ALA A 321 5.63 6.84 -1.51
CA ALA A 321 4.21 6.76 -1.85
C ALA A 321 3.65 8.13 -2.24
N GLN A 322 2.74 8.14 -3.20
CA GLN A 322 1.90 9.29 -3.48
C GLN A 322 0.91 9.49 -2.32
N SER A 323 0.82 10.72 -1.82
CA SER A 323 -0.10 11.08 -0.74
C SER A 323 -1.17 12.04 -1.23
N PHE A 324 -2.43 11.75 -0.89
CA PHE A 324 -3.57 12.58 -1.27
C PHE A 324 -4.51 12.77 -0.08
N THR A 325 -5.18 13.92 -0.03
CA THR A 325 -6.29 14.18 0.89
C THR A 325 -7.48 14.63 0.06
N VAL A 326 -8.58 13.89 0.14
CA VAL A 326 -9.81 14.16 -0.62
C VAL A 326 -10.92 14.48 0.35
N ALA A 327 -11.57 15.63 0.19
CA ALA A 327 -12.77 15.96 0.97
C ALA A 327 -13.94 15.08 0.50
N VAL A 328 -14.52 14.32 1.42
CA VAL A 328 -15.61 13.39 1.15
C VAL A 328 -16.93 13.88 1.73
N GLU A 329 -18.02 13.48 1.09
CA GLU A 329 -19.39 13.75 1.51
C GLU A 329 -20.13 12.43 1.73
N LYS A 330 -21.15 12.46 2.59
CA LYS A 330 -22.08 11.34 2.74
C LYS A 330 -22.62 10.89 1.38
N GLY A 331 -22.50 9.59 1.11
CA GLY A 331 -22.96 8.97 -0.13
C GLY A 331 -21.89 8.85 -1.21
N ASP A 332 -20.71 9.44 -1.02
CA ASP A 332 -19.55 9.19 -1.89
C ASP A 332 -19.22 7.70 -1.93
N ILE A 333 -18.83 7.24 -3.12
CA ILE A 333 -18.45 5.84 -3.38
C ILE A 333 -16.95 5.81 -3.65
N ILE A 334 -16.22 5.14 -2.77
CA ILE A 334 -14.80 4.85 -2.92
C ILE A 334 -14.67 3.47 -3.58
N ILE A 335 -13.88 3.39 -4.63
CA ILE A 335 -13.44 2.12 -5.23
C ILE A 335 -11.93 2.03 -5.07
N MET A 336 -11.45 1.00 -4.39
CA MET A 336 -10.04 0.66 -4.27
C MET A 336 -9.82 -0.75 -4.83
N GLY A 337 -8.70 -0.98 -5.52
CA GLY A 337 -8.39 -2.31 -6.03
C GLY A 337 -6.93 -2.48 -6.46
N SER A 338 -6.55 -3.73 -6.73
CA SER A 338 -5.29 -4.08 -7.38
C SER A 338 -5.30 -3.74 -8.86
N ASP A 339 -4.14 -3.86 -9.52
CA ASP A 339 -4.02 -3.59 -10.95
C ASP A 339 -4.92 -4.52 -11.77
N GLY A 340 -5.24 -5.73 -11.28
CA GLY A 340 -6.14 -6.68 -11.93
C GLY A 340 -7.55 -6.12 -12.21
N LEU A 341 -8.00 -5.11 -11.47
CA LEU A 341 -9.20 -4.33 -11.82
C LEU A 341 -8.92 -3.32 -12.93
N PHE A 342 -7.93 -2.44 -12.71
CA PHE A 342 -7.70 -1.25 -13.53
C PHE A 342 -7.02 -1.53 -14.87
N ASP A 343 -6.28 -2.64 -14.98
CA ASP A 343 -5.73 -3.15 -16.22
C ASP A 343 -6.78 -3.76 -17.13
N ASN A 344 -7.90 -4.20 -16.56
CA ASN A 344 -8.93 -4.95 -17.26
C ASN A 344 -10.22 -4.14 -17.52
N LEU A 345 -10.48 -3.05 -16.80
CA LEU A 345 -11.68 -2.21 -17.00
C LEU A 345 -11.34 -0.75 -17.21
N PHE A 346 -11.92 -0.14 -18.25
CA PHE A 346 -11.83 1.31 -18.42
C PHE A 346 -12.67 2.04 -17.38
N ASP A 347 -12.25 3.25 -17.01
CA ASP A 347 -12.98 4.14 -16.08
C ASP A 347 -14.46 4.33 -16.47
N ARG A 348 -14.75 4.45 -17.78
CA ARG A 348 -16.13 4.53 -18.30
C ARG A 348 -16.96 3.29 -18.01
N GLU A 349 -16.36 2.10 -18.03
CA GLU A 349 -17.04 0.84 -17.70
C GLU A 349 -17.27 0.74 -16.20
N ILE A 350 -16.27 1.09 -15.38
CA ILE A 350 -16.40 1.15 -13.91
C ILE A 350 -17.57 2.06 -13.53
N LEU A 351 -17.60 3.30 -14.05
CA LEU A 351 -18.71 4.23 -13.83
C LEU A 351 -20.06 3.66 -14.30
N SER A 352 -20.10 3.01 -15.46
CA SER A 352 -21.34 2.41 -15.98
C SER A 352 -21.85 1.29 -15.07
N ILE A 353 -20.96 0.45 -14.54
CA ILE A 353 -21.30 -0.62 -13.61
C ILE A 353 -21.86 -0.04 -12.32
N VAL A 354 -21.16 0.95 -11.74
CA VAL A 354 -21.64 1.65 -10.54
C VAL A 354 -23.03 2.25 -10.76
N LYS A 355 -23.22 3.01 -11.85
CA LYS A 355 -24.52 3.62 -12.20
C LYS A 355 -25.62 2.57 -12.34
N SER A 356 -25.33 1.45 -13.00
CA SER A 356 -26.27 0.33 -13.15
C SER A 356 -26.69 -0.22 -11.80
N GLN A 357 -25.73 -0.49 -10.90
CA GLN A 357 -26.02 -0.99 -9.56
C GLN A 357 -26.83 0.01 -8.74
N LEU A 358 -26.49 1.30 -8.79
CA LEU A 358 -27.25 2.34 -8.07
C LEU A 358 -28.68 2.50 -8.59
N SER A 359 -28.88 2.40 -9.91
CA SER A 359 -30.21 2.52 -10.53
C SER A 359 -31.16 1.39 -10.10
N ALA A 360 -30.63 0.17 -9.90
CA ALA A 360 -31.42 -0.97 -9.42
C ALA A 360 -31.99 -0.76 -8.01
N PHE A 361 -31.33 0.07 -7.20
CA PHE A 361 -31.77 0.45 -5.86
C PHE A 361 -32.49 1.81 -5.83
N THR A 362 -32.69 2.45 -6.96
CA THR A 362 -33.42 3.72 -7.03
C THR A 362 -34.88 3.43 -7.34
N LEU A 363 -35.76 3.64 -6.36
CA LEU A 363 -37.19 3.66 -6.62
C LEU A 363 -37.50 4.87 -7.51
N PRO A 364 -38.10 4.66 -8.70
CA PRO A 364 -38.46 5.77 -9.57
C PRO A 364 -39.46 6.67 -8.84
N GLY A 365 -39.26 7.97 -8.98
CA GLY A 365 -40.23 8.95 -8.48
C GLY A 365 -41.59 8.74 -9.15
N SER A 366 -42.68 8.93 -8.39
CA SER A 366 -44.05 8.86 -8.91
C SER A 366 -44.84 10.08 -8.44
N GLY A 367 -45.45 10.79 -9.39
CA GLY A 367 -46.11 12.08 -9.14
C GLY A 367 -45.13 13.14 -8.63
N ASN A 368 -45.46 13.78 -7.51
CA ASN A 368 -44.61 14.79 -6.84
C ASN A 368 -43.51 14.19 -5.94
N ARG A 369 -43.32 12.86 -5.91
CA ARG A 369 -42.28 12.24 -5.07
C ARG A 369 -40.98 12.12 -5.86
N PRO A 370 -39.86 12.72 -5.40
CA PRO A 370 -38.58 12.52 -6.04
C PRO A 370 -38.16 11.03 -5.94
N PRO A 371 -37.31 10.54 -6.86
CA PRO A 371 -36.72 9.21 -6.75
C PRO A 371 -36.08 9.01 -5.39
N ARG A 372 -36.22 7.81 -4.82
CA ARG A 372 -35.62 7.46 -3.53
C ARG A 372 -34.64 6.32 -3.72
N MET A 373 -33.39 6.53 -3.32
CA MET A 373 -32.44 5.44 -3.24
C MET A 373 -32.69 4.60 -2.00
N LEU A 374 -32.86 3.30 -2.20
CA LEU A 374 -32.82 2.27 -1.16
C LEU A 374 -31.39 2.13 -0.61
N SER A 375 -31.24 1.28 0.40
CA SER A 375 -29.93 0.97 0.98
C SER A 375 -28.99 0.43 -0.10
N ILE A 376 -28.01 1.24 -0.49
CA ILE A 376 -26.97 0.83 -1.44
C ILE A 376 -26.16 -0.28 -0.78
N GLU A 377 -26.06 -1.43 -1.44
CA GLU A 377 -25.25 -2.55 -0.99
C GLU A 377 -23.87 -2.51 -1.68
N PRO A 378 -22.80 -2.06 -0.99
CA PRO A 378 -21.48 -1.95 -1.59
C PRO A 378 -20.94 -3.30 -2.09
N GLN A 379 -21.33 -4.41 -1.46
CA GLN A 379 -20.94 -5.77 -1.87
C GLN A 379 -21.38 -6.12 -3.29
N LYS A 380 -22.60 -5.75 -3.70
CA LYS A 380 -23.07 -6.01 -5.08
C LYS A 380 -22.28 -5.22 -6.11
N ILE A 381 -21.80 -4.03 -5.74
CA ILE A 381 -20.96 -3.21 -6.61
C ILE A 381 -19.57 -3.86 -6.74
N SER A 382 -18.95 -4.28 -5.63
CA SER A 382 -17.65 -4.96 -5.67
C SER A 382 -17.73 -6.27 -6.45
N ASP A 383 -18.80 -7.04 -6.29
CA ASP A 383 -19.02 -8.30 -7.03
C ASP A 383 -19.11 -8.03 -8.53
N ALA A 384 -19.96 -7.08 -8.95
CA ALA A 384 -20.14 -6.74 -10.37
C ALA A 384 -18.84 -6.23 -11.02
N LEU A 385 -18.06 -5.40 -10.31
CA LEU A 385 -16.77 -4.91 -10.79
C LEU A 385 -15.76 -6.06 -10.94
N ALA A 386 -15.60 -6.87 -9.89
CA ALA A 386 -14.65 -7.98 -9.89
C ALA A 386 -15.01 -9.04 -10.94
N GLU A 387 -16.30 -9.37 -11.10
CA GLU A 387 -16.77 -10.33 -12.12
C GLU A 387 -16.50 -9.83 -13.53
N ARG A 388 -16.75 -8.55 -13.79
CA ARG A 388 -16.50 -7.94 -15.11
C ARG A 388 -15.01 -7.87 -15.40
N ALA A 389 -14.18 -7.47 -14.43
CA ALA A 389 -12.72 -7.49 -14.56
C ALA A 389 -12.21 -8.91 -14.84
N LYS A 390 -12.72 -9.92 -14.12
CA LYS A 390 -12.39 -11.33 -14.34
C LYS A 390 -12.79 -11.83 -15.73
N ALA A 391 -13.95 -11.40 -16.24
CA ALA A 391 -14.38 -11.79 -17.58
C ALA A 391 -13.43 -11.23 -18.64
N VAL A 392 -12.99 -9.97 -18.49
CA VAL A 392 -12.01 -9.35 -19.39
C VAL A 392 -10.63 -10.00 -19.24
N SER A 393 -10.16 -10.23 -18.02
CA SER A 393 -8.84 -10.84 -17.75
C SER A 393 -8.67 -12.23 -18.35
N ASN A 394 -9.76 -13.02 -18.42
CA ASN A 394 -9.76 -14.34 -19.06
C ASN A 394 -9.94 -14.30 -20.59
N SER A 395 -10.30 -13.15 -21.15
CA SER A 395 -10.55 -13.00 -22.59
C SER A 395 -9.26 -12.70 -23.34
N LYS A 396 -8.71 -13.71 -24.01
CA LYS A 396 -7.43 -13.63 -24.74
C LYS A 396 -7.53 -12.98 -26.12
N LEU A 397 -8.73 -12.89 -26.69
CA LEU A 397 -8.97 -12.37 -28.03
C LEU A 397 -10.23 -11.50 -28.01
N ASN A 398 -10.27 -10.50 -28.89
CA ASN A 398 -11.46 -9.68 -29.18
C ASN A 398 -12.03 -8.89 -27.99
N VAL A 399 -11.18 -8.50 -27.04
CA VAL A 399 -11.55 -7.57 -25.96
C VAL A 399 -10.43 -6.55 -25.83
N ASP A 400 -10.79 -5.27 -25.86
CA ASP A 400 -9.86 -4.19 -25.54
C ASP A 400 -9.81 -4.01 -24.02
N SER A 401 -8.60 -3.88 -23.50
CA SER A 401 -8.35 -3.60 -22.08
C SER A 401 -7.44 -2.38 -21.94
N PRO A 402 -7.51 -1.63 -20.83
CA PRO A 402 -6.56 -0.57 -20.53
C PRO A 402 -5.10 -1.03 -20.66
N PHE A 403 -4.78 -2.22 -20.14
CA PHE A 403 -3.43 -2.79 -20.23
C PHE A 403 -2.99 -3.02 -21.68
N GLN A 404 -3.86 -3.61 -22.51
CA GLN A 404 -3.58 -3.82 -23.94
C GLN A 404 -3.25 -2.49 -24.63
N VAL A 405 -4.07 -1.46 -24.41
CA VAL A 405 -3.87 -0.15 -25.03
C VAL A 405 -2.52 0.44 -24.63
N ARG A 406 -2.17 0.36 -23.34
CA ARG A 406 -0.87 0.86 -22.84
C ARG A 406 0.31 0.05 -23.37
N ALA A 407 0.22 -1.28 -23.40
CA ALA A 407 1.24 -2.14 -23.96
C ALA A 407 1.54 -1.80 -25.43
N VAL A 408 0.49 -1.59 -26.24
CA VAL A 408 0.62 -1.19 -27.65
C VAL A 408 1.27 0.19 -27.79
N ASN A 409 0.92 1.15 -26.93
CA ASN A 409 1.54 2.48 -26.91
C ASN A 409 3.03 2.43 -26.56
N GLU A 410 3.46 1.47 -25.73
CA GLU A 410 4.87 1.19 -25.42
C GLU A 410 5.59 0.39 -26.52
N GLY A 411 4.90 0.09 -27.62
CA GLY A 411 5.46 -0.65 -28.76
C GLY A 411 5.47 -2.18 -28.57
N LEU A 412 4.74 -2.70 -27.59
CA LEU A 412 4.59 -4.13 -27.34
C LEU A 412 3.32 -4.66 -28.03
N TYR A 413 3.45 -5.78 -28.73
CA TYR A 413 2.28 -6.48 -29.23
C TYR A 413 1.59 -7.24 -28.08
N TYR A 414 0.40 -6.80 -27.70
CA TYR A 414 -0.45 -7.44 -26.68
C TYR A 414 -1.91 -7.45 -27.15
N GLN A 415 -2.68 -8.46 -26.76
CA GLN A 415 -4.10 -8.60 -27.11
C GLN A 415 -4.90 -9.22 -25.96
N GLY A 416 -6.10 -8.70 -25.72
CA GLY A 416 -7.01 -9.21 -24.68
C GLY A 416 -6.80 -8.58 -23.31
N GLY A 417 -7.36 -9.20 -22.28
CA GLY A 417 -7.15 -8.80 -20.89
C GLY A 417 -5.78 -9.23 -20.35
N LYS A 418 -5.40 -8.65 -19.21
CA LYS A 418 -4.24 -9.07 -18.41
C LYS A 418 -4.72 -10.08 -17.37
N ALA A 419 -4.19 -11.30 -17.44
CA ALA A 419 -4.52 -12.34 -16.47
C ALA A 419 -3.81 -12.06 -15.14
N ASP A 420 -4.56 -11.59 -14.15
CA ASP A 420 -4.02 -11.24 -12.84
C ASP A 420 -4.91 -11.63 -11.67
N ASP A 421 -4.35 -11.55 -10.46
CA ASP A 421 -5.13 -11.53 -9.22
C ASP A 421 -5.99 -10.25 -9.21
N ILE A 422 -7.24 -10.37 -8.77
CA ILE A 422 -8.20 -9.25 -8.78
C ILE A 422 -8.71 -9.08 -7.36
N SER A 423 -8.52 -7.89 -6.80
CA SER A 423 -9.10 -7.49 -5.52
C SER A 423 -9.81 -6.15 -5.67
N VAL A 424 -11.06 -6.08 -5.23
CA VAL A 424 -11.89 -4.87 -5.30
C VAL A 424 -12.56 -4.64 -3.95
N ILE A 425 -12.32 -3.47 -3.36
CA ILE A 425 -13.07 -2.93 -2.23
C ILE A 425 -13.94 -1.78 -2.73
N VAL A 426 -15.21 -1.81 -2.39
CA VAL A 426 -16.13 -0.67 -2.55
C VAL A 426 -16.54 -0.21 -1.16
N ALA A 427 -16.35 1.07 -0.86
CA ALA A 427 -16.79 1.69 0.37
C ALA A 427 -17.72 2.87 0.08
N ILE A 428 -18.75 3.04 0.90
CA ILE A 428 -19.72 4.14 0.80
C ILE A 428 -19.63 4.94 2.08
N VAL A 429 -19.44 6.25 1.95
CA VAL A 429 -19.38 7.18 3.08
C VAL A 429 -20.78 7.30 3.71
N LYS A 430 -20.87 7.02 5.01
CA LYS A 430 -22.08 7.11 5.83
C LYS A 430 -21.83 8.00 7.03
N ASP A 431 -22.88 8.57 7.58
CA ASP A 431 -22.81 9.26 8.87
C ASP A 431 -22.42 8.28 9.97
N CYS A 432 -21.50 8.69 10.83
CA CYS A 432 -21.26 7.99 12.09
C CYS A 432 -22.54 8.06 12.97
N GLU A 433 -22.81 7.02 13.75
CA GLU A 433 -23.99 6.97 14.64
C GLU A 433 -24.03 8.11 15.66
N ASP A 434 -22.85 8.62 16.02
CA ASP A 434 -22.65 9.75 16.93
C ASP A 434 -22.56 11.11 16.21
N SER A 435 -22.85 11.17 14.90
CA SER A 435 -22.85 12.43 14.16
C SER A 435 -24.00 13.34 14.66
N PRO A 436 -23.70 14.57 15.11
CA PRO A 436 -24.65 15.43 15.82
C PRO A 436 -25.81 15.95 14.97
N ASP A 437 -25.75 15.78 13.65
CA ASP A 437 -26.80 16.20 12.70
C ASP A 437 -28.02 15.28 12.64
N ARG A 438 -28.07 14.21 13.44
CA ARG A 438 -29.23 13.28 13.43
C ARG A 438 -30.50 13.86 14.10
N ARG A 439 -30.45 15.09 14.65
CA ARG A 439 -31.56 15.73 15.39
C ARG A 439 -32.08 17.05 14.79
N LEU A 440 -31.72 17.39 13.56
CA LEU A 440 -32.28 18.57 12.87
C LEU A 440 -33.36 18.21 11.86
#